data_AF-A0A818UE09-F1
#
_entry.id   AF-A0A818UE09-F1
#
_cell.length_a   1.000
_cell.length_b   1.000
_cell.length_c   1.000
_cell.angle_alpha   90.00
_cell.angle_beta   90.00
_cell.angle_gamma   90.00
#
_symmetry.space_group_name_H-M   'P 1'
#
loop_
_entity.id
_entity.type
_entity.pdbx_description
1 polymer ?
#
loop_
_entity_poly.entity_id
_entity_poly.type
_entity_poly.pdbx_seq_one_letter_code
_entity_poly.pdbx_strand_id
1 'polypeptide(L)'
;MSLDTQNINTTSFNIPPDREALNLMTKLKLDRFKLRKKKFDEEYIEIMKQNNDSTISVYDKVYMLKKSIERLFDETSKERYLKNFDSILTIAKVNTSTSNNVLENFRQQFIKVIVDGKKRSKYNYLFGLIMSQWLSEQKNEYTPLEMKSTSKSLLTNEQLEKIIFNQSQLDLDVWRNFLQHKLFSIFDKDSKLKDAFDEFKKSIEQYGKSLLKEKVSSNDIRQAIESLISNDSLDEYRKRLLTKMRLDENTVNEFESSLNLLISDLADWNWPIKDVRGIFRRNLVGKYRCFYEEDFLTAIFLEYIGLKWSYYFKYELKILFQVLNKKFRDNCSSKSIQYKRCRMQEDEY
;
A
#
# COMPACT_ATOMS: atom_id res chain seq x y z
N MET A 1 -54.97 8.60 -36.56
CA MET A 1 -54.49 7.23 -36.25
C MET A 1 -53.12 7.10 -36.92
N SER A 2 -52.10 7.85 -36.50
CA SER A 2 -51.43 7.86 -35.19
C SER A 2 -50.76 6.51 -34.93
N LEU A 3 -49.45 6.44 -35.13
CA LEU A 3 -48.51 5.73 -34.26
C LEU A 3 -47.11 6.30 -34.51
N ASP A 4 -46.63 6.95 -33.46
CA ASP A 4 -45.42 7.76 -33.38
C ASP A 4 -44.14 6.97 -33.61
N THR A 5 -43.29 7.47 -34.51
CA THR A 5 -41.85 7.18 -34.51
C THR A 5 -41.17 8.09 -33.49
N GLN A 6 -41.08 7.64 -32.23
CA GLN A 6 -40.17 8.25 -31.27
C GLN A 6 -38.76 7.72 -31.48
N ASN A 7 -37.93 8.56 -32.12
CA ASN A 7 -36.47 8.49 -32.03
C ASN A 7 -36.05 8.63 -30.56
N ILE A 8 -35.77 7.51 -29.91
CA ILE A 8 -35.09 7.52 -28.61
C ILE A 8 -33.60 7.65 -28.90
N ASN A 9 -33.12 8.90 -28.87
CA ASN A 9 -31.70 9.21 -28.75
C ASN A 9 -31.18 8.58 -27.44
N THR A 10 -30.57 7.41 -27.52
CA THR A 10 -29.77 6.84 -26.43
C THR A 10 -28.44 7.57 -26.39
N THR A 11 -28.43 8.78 -25.86
CA THR A 11 -27.19 9.42 -25.45
C THR A 11 -26.63 8.66 -24.25
N SER A 12 -25.66 7.80 -24.54
CA SER A 12 -24.83 7.10 -23.57
C SER A 12 -23.96 8.09 -22.81
N PHE A 13 -24.52 8.74 -21.80
CA PHE A 13 -23.74 9.47 -20.83
C PHE A 13 -23.30 8.46 -19.77
N ASN A 14 -22.12 7.87 -20.00
CA ASN A 14 -21.34 7.16 -19.00
C ASN A 14 -20.37 8.18 -18.40
N ILE A 15 -20.30 8.26 -17.08
CA ILE A 15 -19.26 9.04 -16.39
C ILE A 15 -17.90 8.51 -16.88
N PRO A 16 -16.95 9.38 -17.31
CA PRO A 16 -15.61 8.96 -17.65
C PRO A 16 -14.98 8.31 -16.41
N PRO A 17 -14.59 7.03 -16.47
CA PRO A 17 -14.05 6.30 -15.32
C PRO A 17 -12.74 6.86 -14.74
N ASP A 18 -12.03 7.71 -15.48
CA ASP A 18 -10.97 8.57 -14.93
C ASP A 18 -11.48 9.34 -13.71
N ARG A 19 -12.76 9.77 -13.72
CA ARG A 19 -13.41 10.48 -12.61
C ARG A 19 -13.73 9.58 -11.41
N GLU A 20 -14.01 8.29 -11.60
CA GLU A 20 -14.23 7.36 -10.48
C GLU A 20 -12.93 7.07 -9.74
N ALA A 21 -11.86 6.79 -10.49
CA ALA A 21 -10.52 6.65 -9.93
C ALA A 21 -10.07 7.93 -9.22
N LEU A 22 -10.28 9.10 -9.84
CA LEU A 22 -9.98 10.40 -9.23
C LEU A 22 -10.83 10.67 -7.99
N ASN A 23 -12.12 10.30 -7.99
CA ASN A 23 -13.00 10.45 -6.82
C ASN A 23 -12.52 9.63 -5.63
N LEU A 24 -12.15 8.37 -5.86
CA LEU A 24 -11.65 7.48 -4.81
C LEU A 24 -10.27 7.92 -4.34
N MET A 25 -9.38 8.29 -5.25
CA MET A 25 -8.07 8.81 -4.91
C MET A 25 -8.18 10.12 -4.12
N THR A 26 -9.14 10.97 -4.47
CA THR A 26 -9.46 12.17 -3.67
C THR A 26 -9.94 11.76 -2.29
N LYS A 27 -10.98 10.92 -2.16
CA LYS A 27 -11.49 10.45 -0.86
C LYS A 27 -10.39 9.85 0.02
N LEU A 28 -9.53 8.99 -0.53
CA LEU A 28 -8.40 8.41 0.20
C LEU A 28 -7.41 9.47 0.67
N LYS A 29 -7.08 10.45 -0.18
CA LYS A 29 -6.26 11.59 0.23
C LYS A 29 -6.94 12.43 1.32
N LEU A 30 -8.27 12.57 1.30
CA LEU A 30 -9.02 13.29 2.34
C LEU A 30 -8.99 12.60 3.68
N ASP A 31 -9.29 11.30 3.70
CA ASP A 31 -9.25 10.50 4.93
C ASP A 31 -7.84 10.54 5.54
N ARG A 32 -6.81 10.53 4.68
CA ARG A 32 -5.43 10.73 5.10
C ARG A 32 -5.14 12.13 5.63
N PHE A 33 -5.58 13.18 4.95
CA PHE A 33 -5.42 14.54 5.47
C PHE A 33 -6.12 14.70 6.81
N LYS A 34 -7.26 14.04 7.01
CA LYS A 34 -7.97 14.02 8.30
C LYS A 34 -7.15 13.32 9.39
N LEU A 35 -6.61 12.14 9.10
CA LEU A 35 -5.77 11.39 10.05
C LEU A 35 -4.48 12.13 10.38
N ARG A 36 -3.77 12.63 9.36
CA ARG A 36 -2.55 13.44 9.54
C ARG A 36 -2.83 14.70 10.34
N LYS A 37 -3.94 15.38 10.08
CA LYS A 37 -4.37 16.54 10.86
C LYS A 37 -4.61 16.18 12.32
N LYS A 38 -5.32 15.07 12.60
CA LYS A 38 -5.58 14.60 13.97
C LYS A 38 -4.27 14.29 14.71
N LYS A 39 -3.37 13.50 14.11
CA LYS A 39 -2.04 13.19 14.67
C LYS A 39 -1.25 14.48 14.93
N PHE A 40 -1.23 15.41 13.98
CA PHE A 40 -0.56 16.70 14.11
C PHE A 40 -1.16 17.57 15.23
N ASP A 41 -2.49 17.62 15.36
CA ASP A 41 -3.16 18.40 16.40
C ASP A 41 -2.88 17.84 17.81
N GLU A 42 -2.84 16.51 17.96
CA GLU A 42 -2.48 15.83 19.21
C GLU A 42 -1.03 16.13 19.62
N GLU A 43 -0.07 15.93 18.71
CA GLU A 43 1.34 16.22 18.96
C GLU A 43 1.59 17.72 19.19
N TYR A 44 0.90 18.60 18.48
CA TYR A 44 1.00 20.05 18.69
C TYR A 44 0.61 20.46 20.11
N ILE A 45 -0.45 19.87 20.68
CA ILE A 45 -0.87 20.16 22.05
C ILE A 45 0.21 19.73 23.04
N GLU A 46 0.81 18.56 22.83
CA GLU A 46 1.89 18.05 23.69
C GLU A 46 3.13 18.97 23.64
N ILE A 47 3.54 19.37 22.44
CA ILE A 47 4.70 20.26 22.22
C ILE A 47 4.49 21.62 22.88
N MET A 48 3.31 22.21 22.72
CA MET A 48 3.02 23.54 23.28
C MET A 48 2.93 23.50 24.82
N LYS A 49 2.48 22.38 25.42
CA LYS A 49 2.54 22.19 26.87
C LYS A 49 3.99 22.15 27.36
N GLN A 50 4.82 21.30 26.77
CA GLN A 50 6.22 21.12 27.14
C GLN A 50 7.07 22.40 26.92
N ASN A 51 6.76 23.19 25.89
CA ASN A 51 7.46 24.45 25.66
C ASN A 51 7.14 25.53 26.71
N ASN A 52 5.92 25.52 27.25
CA ASN A 52 5.45 26.46 28.27
C ASN A 52 5.95 26.12 29.69
N ASP A 53 6.46 24.91 29.92
CA ASP A 53 7.03 24.52 31.21
C ASP A 53 8.31 25.33 31.50
N SER A 54 8.29 26.12 32.57
CA SER A 54 9.39 27.00 32.97
C SER A 54 10.58 26.27 33.59
N THR A 55 10.43 24.98 33.88
CA THR A 55 11.42 24.11 34.53
C THR A 55 12.47 23.56 33.56
N ILE A 56 12.24 23.65 32.25
CA ILE A 56 13.10 23.05 31.22
C ILE A 56 14.12 24.08 30.68
N SER A 57 15.39 23.67 30.59
CA SER A 57 16.46 24.50 30.02
C SER A 57 16.16 24.87 28.56
N VAL A 58 16.61 26.06 28.13
CA VAL A 58 16.42 26.54 26.74
C VAL A 58 17.00 25.54 25.73
N TYR A 59 18.15 24.93 26.05
CA TYR A 59 18.76 23.90 25.21
C TYR A 59 17.84 22.67 25.04
N ASP A 60 17.28 22.16 26.13
CA ASP A 60 16.40 20.98 26.10
C ASP A 60 15.10 21.28 25.35
N LYS A 61 14.55 22.49 25.49
CA LYS A 61 13.38 22.93 24.71
C LYS A 61 13.65 22.91 23.21
N VAL A 62 14.79 23.46 22.78
CA VAL A 62 15.15 23.50 21.36
C VAL A 62 15.44 22.09 20.84
N TYR A 63 16.11 21.23 21.62
CA TYR A 63 16.34 19.83 21.24
C TYR A 63 15.04 19.04 21.07
N MET A 64 14.08 19.23 21.98
CA MET A 64 12.76 18.62 21.87
C MET A 64 12.01 19.12 20.63
N LEU A 65 12.00 20.42 20.37
CA LEU A 65 11.39 21.00 19.16
C LEU A 65 12.01 20.43 17.87
N LYS A 66 13.34 20.23 17.85
CA LYS A 66 14.03 19.58 16.74
C LYS A 66 13.48 18.16 16.51
N LYS A 67 13.44 17.35 17.57
CA LYS A 67 12.92 15.98 17.54
C LYS A 67 11.45 15.93 17.10
N SER A 68 10.65 16.90 17.52
CA SER A 68 9.27 17.04 17.08
C SER A 68 9.16 17.35 15.58
N ILE A 69 10.02 18.22 15.05
CA ILE A 69 10.06 18.51 13.61
C ILE A 69 10.48 17.27 12.81
N GLU A 70 11.44 16.49 13.32
CA GLU A 70 11.85 15.22 12.70
C GLU A 70 10.73 14.18 12.66
N ARG A 71 9.76 14.24 13.57
CA ARG A 71 8.59 13.34 13.61
C ARG A 71 7.46 13.85 12.72
N LEU A 72 7.16 15.14 12.76
CA LEU A 72 5.96 15.73 12.17
C LEU A 72 6.05 16.04 10.66
N PHE A 73 7.25 16.28 10.15
CA PHE A 73 7.45 16.76 8.77
C PHE A 73 8.09 15.70 7.86
N ASP A 74 7.79 15.76 6.56
CA ASP A 74 8.40 14.87 5.55
C ASP A 74 9.89 15.19 5.34
N GLU A 75 10.69 14.22 4.85
CA GLU A 75 12.15 14.36 4.66
C GLU A 75 12.59 15.63 3.91
N THR A 76 11.87 15.99 2.84
CA THR A 76 12.14 17.21 2.06
C THR A 76 11.96 18.49 2.88
N SER A 77 11.03 18.46 3.83
CA SER A 77 10.80 19.57 4.75
C SER A 77 11.82 19.55 5.90
N LYS A 78 12.21 18.37 6.40
CA LYS A 78 13.26 18.20 7.42
C LYS A 78 14.57 18.82 6.97
N GLU A 79 15.02 18.52 5.76
CA GLU A 79 16.29 19.05 5.23
C GLU A 79 16.27 20.57 5.13
N ARG A 80 15.15 21.18 4.75
CA ARG A 80 15.04 22.64 4.66
C ARG A 80 15.20 23.32 6.02
N TYR A 81 14.63 22.73 7.09
CA TYR A 81 14.59 23.36 8.42
C TYR A 81 15.74 22.95 9.35
N LEU A 82 16.36 21.78 9.13
CA LEU A 82 17.39 21.22 10.02
C LEU A 82 18.82 21.38 9.47
N LYS A 83 18.99 21.88 8.24
CA LYS A 83 20.33 22.12 7.66
C LYS A 83 21.11 23.10 8.53
N ASN A 84 22.34 22.72 8.88
CA ASN A 84 23.27 23.48 9.74
C ASN A 84 22.92 23.49 11.25
N PHE A 85 21.90 22.77 11.70
CA PHE A 85 21.51 22.81 13.10
C PHE A 85 22.41 21.97 14.02
N ASP A 86 22.90 20.82 13.54
CA ASP A 86 23.73 19.92 14.35
C ASP A 86 25.10 20.51 14.69
N SER A 87 25.69 21.29 13.79
CA SER A 87 26.92 22.05 14.05
C SER A 87 26.70 23.18 15.07
N ILE A 88 25.51 23.77 15.10
CA ILE A 88 25.20 24.85 16.04
C ILE A 88 24.84 24.30 17.43
N LEU A 89 24.14 23.17 17.52
CA LEU A 89 23.92 22.47 18.80
C LEU A 89 25.23 22.07 19.47
N THR A 90 26.21 21.62 18.69
CA THR A 90 27.53 21.25 19.21
C THR A 90 28.30 22.47 19.71
N ILE A 91 28.22 23.61 19.02
CA ILE A 91 28.80 24.89 19.47
C ILE A 91 28.08 25.42 20.73
N ALA A 92 26.75 25.26 20.79
CA ALA A 92 25.91 25.69 21.91
C ALA A 92 26.23 24.95 23.22
N LYS A 93 26.65 23.68 23.14
CA LYS A 93 27.12 22.93 24.32
C LYS A 93 28.42 23.48 24.90
N VAL A 94 29.26 24.11 24.07
CA VAL A 94 30.61 24.54 24.44
C VAL A 94 30.63 25.99 24.95
N ASN A 95 29.77 26.87 24.42
CA ASN A 95 29.75 28.30 24.76
C ASN A 95 28.38 28.73 25.30
N THR A 96 28.28 29.15 26.55
CA THR A 96 26.99 29.42 27.22
C THR A 96 26.41 30.83 26.99
N SER A 97 27.25 31.86 26.82
CA SER A 97 26.79 33.25 26.85
C SER A 97 26.24 33.77 25.52
N THR A 98 26.95 33.54 24.41
CA THR A 98 26.51 33.91 23.05
C THR A 98 25.50 32.92 22.47
N SER A 99 25.50 31.68 22.97
CA SER A 99 24.59 30.63 22.51
C SER A 99 23.15 30.84 22.95
N ASN A 100 22.88 31.41 24.13
CA ASN A 100 21.51 31.55 24.62
C ASN A 100 20.61 32.42 23.72
N ASN A 101 21.14 33.54 23.18
CA ASN A 101 20.39 34.38 22.24
C ASN A 101 20.15 33.68 20.90
N VAL A 102 21.13 32.89 20.44
CA VAL A 102 21.03 32.10 19.20
C VAL A 102 20.01 30.97 19.37
N LEU A 103 20.05 30.25 20.50
CA LEU A 103 19.10 29.20 20.84
C LEU A 103 17.68 29.75 20.96
N GLU A 104 17.49 30.95 21.51
CA GLU A 104 16.18 31.57 21.57
C GLU A 104 15.63 31.98 20.21
N ASN A 105 16.47 32.50 19.31
CA ASN A 105 16.09 32.74 17.92
C ASN A 105 15.66 31.42 17.23
N PHE A 106 16.38 30.33 17.46
CA PHE A 106 15.99 29.01 16.93
C PHE A 106 14.69 28.50 17.54
N ARG A 107 14.49 28.69 18.84
CA ARG A 107 13.22 28.34 19.49
C ARG A 107 12.06 29.06 18.81
N GLN A 108 12.18 30.36 18.58
CA GLN A 108 11.16 31.14 17.89
C GLN A 108 10.95 30.68 16.44
N GLN A 109 12.01 30.36 15.72
CA GLN A 109 11.91 29.83 14.36
C GLN A 109 11.20 28.47 14.33
N PHE A 110 11.55 27.54 15.22
CA PHE A 110 10.90 26.23 15.27
C PHE A 110 9.44 26.32 15.69
N ILE A 111 9.10 27.17 16.67
CA ILE A 111 7.71 27.44 17.01
C ILE A 111 6.96 27.98 15.79
N LYS A 112 7.54 28.93 15.06
CA LYS A 112 6.94 29.48 13.84
C LYS A 112 6.72 28.40 12.79
N VAL A 113 7.70 27.53 12.54
CA VAL A 113 7.60 26.41 11.61
C VAL A 113 6.47 25.45 12.01
N ILE A 114 6.35 25.12 13.30
CA ILE A 114 5.30 24.22 13.81
C ILE A 114 3.92 24.87 13.67
N VAL A 115 3.79 26.15 14.01
CA VAL A 115 2.54 26.92 13.86
C VAL A 115 2.13 27.02 12.39
N ASP A 116 3.08 27.30 11.48
CA ASP A 116 2.81 27.35 10.05
C ASP A 116 2.49 25.96 9.49
N GLY A 117 3.13 24.90 10.01
CA GLY A 117 2.78 23.51 9.74
C GLY A 117 1.33 23.19 10.13
N LYS A 118 0.88 23.64 11.31
CA LYS A 118 -0.50 23.50 11.75
C LYS A 118 -1.49 24.17 10.80
N LYS A 119 -1.20 25.41 10.39
CA LYS A 119 -2.02 26.14 9.41
C LYS A 119 -2.08 25.38 8.08
N ARG A 120 -0.94 24.91 7.58
CA ARG A 120 -0.87 24.14 6.33
C ARG A 120 -1.71 22.86 6.41
N SER A 121 -1.62 22.11 7.51
CA SER A 121 -2.46 20.93 7.74
C SER A 121 -3.96 21.27 7.72
N LYS A 122 -4.36 22.36 8.39
CA LYS A 122 -5.74 22.86 8.36
C LYS A 122 -6.21 23.25 6.95
N TYR A 123 -5.37 23.93 6.18
CA TYR A 123 -5.70 24.34 4.81
C TYR A 123 -5.79 23.16 3.85
N ASN A 124 -4.87 22.20 3.94
CA ASN A 124 -4.93 20.97 3.13
C ASN A 124 -6.21 20.20 3.40
N TYR A 125 -6.61 20.09 4.66
CA TYR A 125 -7.88 19.45 5.03
C TYR A 125 -9.10 20.21 4.49
N LEU A 126 -9.12 21.55 4.61
CA LEU A 126 -10.22 22.38 4.09
C LEU A 126 -10.33 22.29 2.56
N PHE A 127 -9.21 22.44 1.85
CA PHE A 127 -9.14 22.27 0.40
C PHE A 127 -9.70 20.91 0.01
N GLY A 128 -9.31 19.89 0.76
CA GLY A 128 -9.82 18.56 0.60
C GLY A 128 -11.35 18.45 0.74
N LEU A 129 -11.93 19.04 1.80
CA LEU A 129 -13.38 19.08 1.98
C LEU A 129 -14.10 19.76 0.81
N ILE A 130 -13.58 20.91 0.36
CA ILE A 130 -14.12 21.63 -0.79
C ILE A 130 -14.07 20.75 -2.03
N MET A 131 -12.95 20.05 -2.26
CA MET A 131 -12.81 19.14 -3.40
C MET A 131 -13.81 17.98 -3.33
N SER A 132 -14.01 17.37 -2.16
CA SER A 132 -15.07 16.35 -2.01
C SER A 132 -16.46 16.89 -2.24
N GLN A 133 -16.73 18.11 -1.78
CA GLN A 133 -18.04 18.74 -1.96
C GLN A 133 -18.28 19.02 -3.45
N TRP A 134 -17.31 19.63 -4.13
CA TRP A 134 -17.35 19.87 -5.58
C TRP A 134 -17.55 18.58 -6.37
N LEU A 135 -16.82 17.52 -6.02
CA LEU A 135 -17.00 16.20 -6.64
C LEU A 135 -18.35 15.55 -6.31
N SER A 136 -18.95 15.86 -5.17
CA SER A 136 -20.25 15.33 -4.77
C SER A 136 -21.40 16.10 -5.43
N GLU A 137 -21.27 17.41 -5.62
CA GLU A 137 -22.23 18.24 -6.34
C GLU A 137 -22.33 17.83 -7.82
N GLN A 138 -21.23 17.37 -8.41
CA GLN A 138 -21.23 16.79 -9.75
C GLN A 138 -21.90 15.41 -9.86
N LYS A 139 -22.17 14.71 -8.75
CA LYS A 139 -22.83 13.40 -8.77
C LYS A 139 -24.36 13.47 -8.88
N ASN A 140 -24.94 14.66 -8.73
CA ASN A 140 -26.41 14.82 -8.68
C ASN A 140 -27.11 14.67 -10.04
N GLU A 141 -26.42 14.31 -11.12
CA GLU A 141 -27.03 14.05 -12.44
C GLU A 141 -27.11 12.55 -12.82
N TYR A 142 -26.68 11.63 -11.95
CA TYR A 142 -26.64 10.20 -12.28
C TYR A 142 -27.50 9.35 -11.35
N THR A 143 -28.66 8.93 -11.86
CA THR A 143 -29.32 7.71 -11.40
C THR A 143 -28.42 6.51 -11.72
N PRO A 144 -28.08 5.64 -10.76
CA PRO A 144 -27.33 4.42 -11.05
C PRO A 144 -28.11 3.61 -12.08
N LEU A 145 -27.52 3.36 -13.25
CA LEU A 145 -28.00 2.30 -14.11
C LEU A 145 -27.80 0.99 -13.33
N GLU A 146 -28.88 0.52 -12.71
CA GLU A 146 -29.03 -0.86 -12.35
C GLU A 146 -28.81 -1.67 -13.64
N MET A 147 -27.61 -2.24 -13.78
CA MET A 147 -27.44 -3.43 -14.59
C MET A 147 -28.45 -4.43 -14.06
N LYS A 148 -29.54 -4.65 -14.82
CA LYS A 148 -30.54 -5.69 -14.62
C LYS A 148 -29.86 -7.06 -14.61
N SER A 149 -29.17 -7.36 -13.53
CA SER A 149 -28.85 -8.71 -13.11
C SER A 149 -30.17 -9.28 -12.61
N THR A 150 -30.62 -10.34 -13.27
CA THR A 150 -31.91 -10.97 -13.03
C THR A 150 -32.02 -11.27 -11.54
N SER A 151 -33.11 -10.89 -10.88
CA SER A 151 -33.30 -10.97 -9.41
C SER A 151 -32.97 -12.33 -8.76
N LYS A 152 -32.91 -13.42 -9.54
CA LYS A 152 -32.44 -14.74 -9.09
C LYS A 152 -30.91 -14.85 -8.91
N SER A 153 -30.09 -14.12 -9.67
CA SER A 153 -28.62 -14.17 -9.53
C SER A 153 -28.11 -13.34 -8.36
N LEU A 154 -28.83 -12.27 -7.99
CA LEU A 154 -28.48 -11.40 -6.86
C LEU A 154 -28.62 -12.14 -5.51
N LEU A 155 -29.74 -12.85 -5.32
CA LEU A 155 -29.99 -13.63 -4.10
C LEU A 155 -28.97 -14.76 -3.90
N THR A 156 -28.52 -15.41 -4.98
CA THR A 156 -27.46 -16.43 -4.90
C THR A 156 -26.09 -15.83 -4.61
N ASN A 157 -25.80 -14.64 -5.17
CA ASN A 157 -24.53 -13.96 -4.93
C ASN A 157 -24.42 -13.48 -3.48
N GLU A 158 -25.48 -12.91 -2.90
CA GLU A 158 -25.46 -12.47 -1.48
C GLU A 158 -25.26 -13.64 -0.51
N GLN A 159 -25.84 -14.81 -0.80
CA GLN A 159 -25.63 -16.02 0.00
C GLN A 159 -24.20 -16.56 -0.14
N LEU A 160 -23.64 -16.53 -1.36
CA LEU A 160 -22.25 -16.94 -1.60
C LEU A 160 -21.25 -15.94 -1.01
N GLU A 161 -21.53 -14.64 -1.07
CA GLU A 161 -20.73 -13.60 -0.43
C GLU A 161 -20.70 -13.79 1.09
N LYS A 162 -21.84 -14.10 1.71
CA LYS A 162 -21.86 -14.45 3.14
C LYS A 162 -20.95 -15.63 3.46
N ILE A 163 -20.92 -16.67 2.61
CA ILE A 163 -20.04 -17.83 2.83
C ILE A 163 -18.56 -17.46 2.64
N ILE A 164 -18.22 -16.65 1.63
CA ILE A 164 -16.84 -16.28 1.30
C ILE A 164 -16.27 -15.27 2.32
N PHE A 165 -17.06 -14.28 2.72
CA PHE A 165 -16.64 -13.23 3.64
C PHE A 165 -16.86 -13.57 5.11
N ASN A 166 -17.45 -14.73 5.42
CA ASN A 166 -17.43 -15.26 6.77
C ASN A 166 -15.98 -15.58 7.15
N GLN A 167 -15.47 -14.86 8.14
CA GLN A 167 -14.13 -15.06 8.67
C GLN A 167 -14.02 -16.49 9.21
N SER A 168 -13.36 -17.37 8.45
CA SER A 168 -13.09 -18.73 8.89
C SER A 168 -12.28 -18.69 10.19
N GLN A 169 -12.73 -19.42 11.20
CA GLN A 169 -11.99 -19.63 12.44
C GLN A 169 -10.80 -20.54 12.12
N LEU A 170 -9.76 -19.96 11.53
CA LEU A 170 -8.51 -20.65 11.27
C LEU A 170 -7.74 -20.72 12.57
N ASP A 171 -7.52 -21.94 13.04
CA ASP A 171 -6.63 -22.20 14.16
C ASP A 171 -5.18 -21.96 13.72
N LEU A 172 -4.68 -20.77 14.03
CA LEU A 172 -3.33 -20.33 13.67
C LEU A 172 -2.26 -21.22 14.28
N ASP A 173 -2.52 -21.86 15.41
CA ASP A 173 -1.55 -22.71 16.10
C ASP A 173 -1.37 -24.04 15.37
N VAL A 174 -2.45 -24.61 14.83
CA VAL A 174 -2.39 -25.81 13.98
C VAL A 174 -1.59 -25.55 12.71
N TRP A 175 -1.81 -24.40 12.06
CA TRP A 175 -1.06 -24.01 10.87
C TRP A 175 0.42 -23.75 11.15
N ARG A 176 0.74 -23.05 12.24
CA ARG A 176 2.13 -22.84 12.69
C ARG A 176 2.82 -24.17 12.94
N ASN A 177 2.16 -25.08 13.63
CA ASN A 177 2.68 -26.42 13.91
C ASN A 177 2.92 -27.20 12.59
N PHE A 178 1.97 -27.17 11.66
CA PHE A 178 2.13 -27.81 10.35
C PHE A 178 3.35 -27.26 9.59
N LEU A 179 3.50 -25.94 9.50
CA LEU A 179 4.61 -25.33 8.78
C LEU A 179 5.95 -25.64 9.46
N GLN A 180 6.06 -25.46 10.77
CA GLN A 180 7.31 -25.64 11.51
C GLN A 180 7.71 -27.11 11.64
N HIS A 181 6.78 -27.99 12.03
CA HIS A 181 7.11 -29.37 12.40
C HIS A 181 6.90 -30.38 11.27
N LYS A 182 6.09 -30.09 10.25
CA LYS A 182 5.84 -31.03 9.13
C LYS A 182 6.48 -30.59 7.82
N LEU A 183 6.31 -29.32 7.43
CA LEU A 183 6.78 -28.85 6.13
C LEU A 183 8.27 -28.50 6.13
N PHE A 184 8.73 -27.74 7.13
CA PHE A 184 10.11 -27.26 7.22
C PHE A 184 11.02 -28.06 8.17
N SER A 185 10.52 -29.12 8.82
CA SER A 185 11.33 -29.96 9.73
C SER A 185 12.44 -30.74 9.04
N ILE A 186 12.43 -30.83 7.70
CA ILE A 186 13.51 -31.42 6.91
C ILE A 186 14.80 -30.61 7.06
N PHE A 187 14.70 -29.30 7.28
CA PHE A 187 15.84 -28.39 7.41
C PHE A 187 16.53 -28.49 8.77
N ASP A 188 15.83 -28.95 9.82
CA ASP A 188 16.40 -29.09 11.17
C ASP A 188 17.31 -30.31 11.34
N LYS A 189 17.30 -31.25 10.39
CA LYS A 189 18.04 -32.52 10.49
C LYS A 189 19.55 -32.37 10.28
N ASP A 190 19.97 -31.33 9.55
CA ASP A 190 21.37 -31.12 9.18
C ASP A 190 21.76 -29.66 9.41
N SER A 191 22.99 -29.41 9.88
CA SER A 191 23.46 -28.04 10.09
C SER A 191 23.45 -27.20 8.80
N LYS A 192 23.91 -27.77 7.67
CA LYS A 192 23.97 -27.05 6.39
C LYS A 192 22.59 -26.66 5.84
N LEU A 193 21.58 -27.51 6.03
CA LEU A 193 20.21 -27.20 5.62
C LEU A 193 19.57 -26.17 6.53
N LYS A 194 19.86 -26.26 7.83
CA LYS A 194 19.42 -25.29 8.82
C LYS A 194 20.01 -23.91 8.55
N ASP A 195 21.30 -23.84 8.27
CA ASP A 195 22.01 -22.60 7.93
C ASP A 195 21.39 -21.96 6.67
N ALA A 196 21.14 -22.75 5.62
CA ALA A 196 20.49 -22.26 4.40
C ALA A 196 19.05 -21.78 4.63
N PHE A 197 18.29 -22.45 5.51
CA PHE A 197 16.92 -22.04 5.84
C PHE A 197 16.89 -20.78 6.71
N ASP A 198 17.85 -20.62 7.62
CA ASP A 198 17.99 -19.41 8.43
C ASP A 198 18.49 -18.22 7.59
N GLU A 199 19.33 -18.45 6.59
CA GLU A 199 19.70 -17.45 5.58
C GLU A 199 18.48 -17.03 4.75
N PHE A 200 17.69 -17.98 4.25
CA PHE A 200 16.42 -17.72 3.55
C PHE A 200 15.46 -16.83 4.37
N LYS A 201 15.26 -17.15 5.66
CA LYS A 201 14.42 -16.32 6.56
C LYS A 201 14.97 -14.91 6.72
N LYS A 202 16.28 -14.78 6.94
CA LYS A 202 16.94 -13.47 7.07
C LYS A 202 16.81 -12.66 5.79
N SER A 203 16.99 -13.30 4.63
CA SER A 203 16.85 -12.69 3.30
C SER A 203 15.43 -12.13 3.14
N ILE A 204 14.40 -12.94 3.40
CA ILE A 204 12.99 -12.53 3.36
C ILE A 204 12.69 -11.38 4.32
N GLU A 205 13.19 -11.43 5.55
CA GLU A 205 12.96 -10.36 6.53
C GLU A 205 13.62 -9.05 6.07
N GLN A 206 14.85 -9.12 5.56
CA GLN A 206 15.57 -7.96 5.03
C GLN A 206 14.87 -7.38 3.80
N TYR A 207 14.40 -8.24 2.89
CA TYR A 207 13.66 -7.81 1.72
C TYR A 207 12.34 -7.14 2.09
N GLY A 208 11.58 -7.71 3.03
CA GLY A 208 10.36 -7.10 3.53
C GLY A 208 10.61 -5.70 4.10
N LYS A 209 11.69 -5.52 4.88
CA LYS A 209 12.10 -4.19 5.40
C LYS A 209 12.58 -3.24 4.30
N SER A 210 13.21 -3.76 3.25
CA SER A 210 13.66 -2.99 2.09
C SER A 210 12.48 -2.49 1.25
N LEU A 211 11.51 -3.38 0.98
CA LEU A 211 10.32 -3.07 0.18
C LEU A 211 9.50 -1.93 0.79
N LEU A 212 9.41 -1.85 2.12
CA LEU A 212 8.72 -0.76 2.81
C LEU A 212 9.43 0.60 2.68
N LYS A 213 10.71 0.61 2.32
CA LYS A 213 11.50 1.84 2.11
C LYS A 213 11.62 2.23 0.64
N GLU A 214 11.37 1.29 -0.27
CA GLU A 214 11.44 1.49 -1.70
C GLU A 214 10.30 2.42 -2.14
N LYS A 215 10.64 3.43 -2.95
CA LYS A 215 9.64 4.28 -3.58
C LYS A 215 9.18 3.62 -4.88
N VAL A 216 7.86 3.55 -5.05
CA VAL A 216 7.22 3.14 -6.29
C VAL A 216 7.52 4.18 -7.36
N SER A 217 7.97 3.72 -8.53
CA SER A 217 8.15 4.56 -9.70
C SER A 217 6.96 4.45 -10.66
N SER A 218 6.78 5.45 -11.52
CA SER A 218 5.82 5.40 -12.63
C SER A 218 5.98 4.16 -13.52
N ASN A 219 7.20 3.65 -13.69
CA ASN A 219 7.42 2.43 -14.47
C ASN A 219 6.87 1.18 -13.77
N ASP A 220 7.05 1.07 -12.45
CA ASP A 220 6.49 -0.04 -11.67
C ASP A 220 4.96 -0.09 -11.79
N ILE A 221 4.30 1.08 -11.83
CA ILE A 221 2.85 1.20 -11.97
C ILE A 221 2.40 0.71 -13.34
N ARG A 222 3.11 1.09 -14.40
CA ARG A 222 2.79 0.63 -15.76
C ARG A 222 2.91 -0.89 -15.86
N GLN A 223 3.93 -1.47 -15.22
CA GLN A 223 4.12 -2.91 -15.17
C GLN A 223 3.02 -3.61 -14.34
N ALA A 224 2.62 -3.03 -13.21
CA ALA A 224 1.50 -3.51 -12.40
C ALA A 224 0.16 -3.44 -13.16
N ILE A 225 -0.07 -2.37 -13.94
CA ILE A 225 -1.26 -2.26 -14.79
C ILE A 225 -1.23 -3.30 -15.92
N GLU A 226 -0.08 -3.52 -16.55
CA GLU A 226 0.06 -4.49 -17.64
C GLU A 226 -0.16 -5.94 -17.18
N SER A 227 0.37 -6.30 -16.02
CA SER A 227 0.13 -7.59 -15.38
C SER A 227 -1.34 -7.77 -15.01
N LEU A 228 -2.00 -6.75 -14.42
CA LEU A 228 -3.44 -6.76 -14.16
C LEU A 228 -4.29 -6.98 -15.43
N ILE A 229 -3.92 -6.33 -16.54
CA ILE A 229 -4.64 -6.48 -17.82
C ILE A 229 -4.44 -7.89 -18.40
N SER A 230 -3.25 -8.45 -18.29
CA SER A 230 -2.95 -9.81 -18.78
C SER A 230 -3.62 -10.89 -17.92
N ASN A 231 -3.79 -10.65 -16.62
CA ASN A 231 -4.55 -11.51 -15.72
C ASN A 231 -6.05 -11.50 -16.08
N ASP A 232 -6.72 -12.65 -15.94
CA ASP A 232 -8.16 -12.81 -16.22
C ASP A 232 -9.06 -12.29 -15.08
N SER A 233 -8.49 -11.53 -14.15
CA SER A 233 -9.19 -11.03 -12.97
C SER A 233 -10.15 -9.88 -13.26
N LEU A 234 -9.90 -9.12 -14.33
CA LEU A 234 -10.64 -7.90 -14.67
C LEU A 234 -11.66 -8.10 -15.77
N ASP A 235 -12.75 -7.31 -15.76
CA ASP A 235 -13.71 -7.28 -16.87
C ASP A 235 -13.11 -6.61 -18.11
N GLU A 236 -13.64 -6.90 -19.30
CA GLU A 236 -13.17 -6.30 -20.55
C GLU A 236 -13.30 -4.77 -20.53
N TYR A 237 -14.36 -4.24 -19.93
CA TYR A 237 -14.53 -2.80 -19.73
C TYR A 237 -13.40 -2.21 -18.86
N ARG A 238 -13.11 -2.84 -17.72
CA ARG A 238 -12.05 -2.41 -16.78
C ARG A 238 -10.66 -2.53 -17.40
N LYS A 239 -10.42 -3.56 -18.23
CA LYS A 239 -9.17 -3.71 -18.98
C LYS A 239 -8.96 -2.55 -19.96
N ARG A 240 -9.96 -2.25 -20.81
CA ARG A 240 -9.88 -1.12 -21.77
C ARG A 240 -9.61 0.21 -21.08
N LEU A 241 -10.18 0.39 -19.91
CA LEU A 241 -10.01 1.57 -19.09
C LEU A 241 -8.60 1.68 -18.49
N LEU A 242 -8.11 0.63 -17.84
CA LEU A 242 -6.75 0.62 -17.31
C LEU A 242 -5.72 0.86 -18.42
N THR A 243 -5.96 0.36 -19.63
CA THR A 243 -5.13 0.66 -20.79
C THR A 243 -5.09 2.16 -21.12
N LYS A 244 -6.22 2.87 -21.00
CA LYS A 244 -6.26 4.33 -21.19
C LYS A 244 -5.53 5.07 -20.07
N MET A 245 -5.79 4.70 -18.81
CA MET A 245 -5.13 5.30 -17.65
C MET A 245 -3.61 5.10 -17.67
N ARG A 246 -3.14 3.96 -18.18
CA ARG A 246 -1.71 3.67 -18.36
C ARG A 246 -1.00 4.64 -19.31
N LEU A 247 -1.73 5.18 -20.29
CA LEU A 247 -1.20 6.10 -21.31
C LEU A 247 -1.20 7.56 -20.84
N ASP A 248 -1.99 7.90 -19.81
CA ASP A 248 -2.04 9.26 -19.26
C ASP A 248 -1.01 9.44 -18.14
N GLU A 249 0.02 10.23 -18.42
CA GLU A 249 1.11 10.53 -17.49
C GLU A 249 0.62 11.15 -16.18
N ASN A 250 -0.41 12.01 -16.24
CA ASN A 250 -0.94 12.66 -15.05
C ASN A 250 -1.57 11.62 -14.11
N THR A 251 -2.37 10.72 -14.65
CA THR A 251 -3.00 9.64 -13.91
C THR A 251 -1.95 8.70 -13.30
N VAL A 252 -0.90 8.34 -14.05
CA VAL A 252 0.19 7.49 -13.54
C VAL A 252 0.95 8.16 -12.39
N ASN A 253 1.31 9.44 -12.52
CA ASN A 253 1.99 10.20 -11.47
C ASN A 253 1.14 10.33 -10.19
N GLU A 254 -0.17 10.43 -10.36
CA GLU A 254 -1.11 10.48 -9.23
C GLU A 254 -1.26 9.13 -8.53
N PHE A 255 -1.28 8.03 -9.29
CA PHE A 255 -1.18 6.68 -8.74
C PHE A 255 0.15 6.49 -8.00
N GLU A 256 1.26 6.97 -8.54
CA GLU A 256 2.58 6.88 -7.92
C GLU A 256 2.59 7.56 -6.55
N SER A 257 2.14 8.81 -6.52
CA SER A 257 2.05 9.61 -5.30
C SER A 257 1.14 8.95 -4.27
N SER A 258 0.02 8.35 -4.70
CA SER A 258 -0.96 7.74 -3.82
C SER A 258 -0.54 6.36 -3.30
N LEU A 259 0.19 5.59 -4.10
CA LEU A 259 0.79 4.30 -3.72
C LEU A 259 1.96 4.49 -2.77
N ASN A 260 2.85 5.46 -3.04
CA ASN A 260 3.92 5.80 -2.11
C ASN A 260 3.37 6.24 -0.74
N LEU A 261 2.26 6.99 -0.77
CA LEU A 261 1.54 7.35 0.44
C LEU A 261 0.86 6.14 1.13
N LEU A 262 0.42 5.13 0.36
CA LEU A 262 -0.09 3.85 0.91
C LEU A 262 1.00 3.06 1.61
N ILE A 263 2.18 2.93 0.99
CA ILE A 263 3.29 2.16 1.55
C ILE A 263 3.83 2.84 2.81
N SER A 264 3.93 4.17 2.84
CA SER A 264 4.39 4.89 4.05
C SER A 264 3.47 4.69 5.26
N ASP A 265 2.17 4.51 5.03
CA ASP A 265 1.13 4.32 6.05
C ASP A 265 0.61 2.86 6.08
N LEU A 266 1.40 1.88 5.63
CA LEU A 266 0.95 0.49 5.51
C LEU A 266 0.45 -0.10 6.83
N ALA A 267 1.03 0.32 7.95
CA ALA A 267 0.64 -0.13 9.29
C ALA A 267 -0.81 0.23 9.65
N ASP A 268 -1.32 1.34 9.10
CA ASP A 268 -2.68 1.83 9.31
C ASP A 268 -3.64 1.41 8.16
N TRP A 269 -3.12 0.75 7.11
CA TRP A 269 -3.92 0.32 5.97
C TRP A 269 -4.77 -0.91 6.31
N ASN A 270 -6.06 -0.83 5.95
CA ASN A 270 -7.00 -1.93 6.11
C ASN A 270 -7.69 -2.21 4.78
N TRP A 271 -7.98 -3.48 4.52
CA TRP A 271 -8.77 -3.89 3.36
C TRP A 271 -10.14 -3.20 3.37
N PRO A 272 -10.62 -2.63 2.25
CA PRO A 272 -11.91 -1.96 2.18
C PRO A 272 -13.09 -2.96 2.16
N ILE A 273 -13.39 -3.59 3.30
CA ILE A 273 -14.41 -4.65 3.43
C ILE A 273 -15.81 -4.20 2.99
N LYS A 274 -16.15 -2.92 3.14
CA LYS A 274 -17.51 -2.42 2.88
C LYS A 274 -17.84 -2.19 1.41
N ASP A 275 -16.82 -2.00 0.57
CA ASP A 275 -17.00 -1.56 -0.82
C ASP A 275 -16.58 -2.63 -1.86
N VAL A 276 -15.99 -3.75 -1.42
CA VAL A 276 -15.55 -4.84 -2.31
C VAL A 276 -16.66 -5.86 -2.46
N ARG A 277 -17.13 -6.06 -3.69
CA ARG A 277 -18.15 -7.06 -4.04
C ARG A 277 -17.53 -8.24 -4.78
N GLY A 278 -18.10 -9.42 -4.59
CA GLY A 278 -17.73 -10.64 -5.31
C GLY A 278 -18.57 -10.80 -6.58
N ILE A 279 -17.94 -10.65 -7.74
CA ILE A 279 -18.58 -10.96 -9.02
C ILE A 279 -18.27 -12.39 -9.43
N PHE A 280 -19.32 -13.21 -9.50
CA PHE A 280 -19.23 -14.57 -10.01
C PHE A 280 -19.30 -14.55 -11.52
N ARG A 281 -18.21 -14.98 -12.17
CA ARG A 281 -18.19 -15.21 -13.62
C ARG A 281 -18.14 -16.69 -13.91
N ARG A 282 -18.84 -17.09 -14.97
CA ARG A 282 -18.86 -18.46 -15.45
C ARG A 282 -17.77 -18.62 -16.50
N ASN A 283 -16.80 -19.50 -16.23
CA ASN A 283 -15.82 -19.87 -17.24
C ASN A 283 -16.48 -20.65 -18.37
N LEU A 284 -15.82 -20.74 -19.54
CA LEU A 284 -16.25 -21.54 -20.69
C LEU A 284 -16.53 -23.02 -20.32
N VAL A 285 -15.84 -23.55 -19.30
CA VAL A 285 -16.00 -24.91 -18.76
C VAL A 285 -17.23 -25.05 -17.83
N GLY A 286 -17.97 -23.96 -17.61
CA GLY A 286 -19.18 -23.94 -16.80
C GLY A 286 -18.96 -23.82 -15.29
N LYS A 287 -17.71 -23.83 -14.82
CA LYS A 287 -17.36 -23.58 -13.41
C LYS A 287 -17.48 -22.08 -13.09
N TYR A 288 -18.06 -21.76 -11.95
CA TYR A 288 -18.11 -20.40 -11.42
C TYR A 288 -16.81 -20.06 -10.70
N ARG A 289 -16.27 -18.87 -10.96
CA ARG A 289 -15.17 -18.27 -10.19
C ARG A 289 -15.65 -16.95 -9.62
N CYS A 290 -15.30 -16.69 -8.37
CA CYS A 290 -15.51 -15.40 -7.74
C CYS A 290 -14.33 -14.49 -8.07
N PHE A 291 -14.61 -13.32 -8.60
CA PHE A 291 -13.66 -12.24 -8.81
C PHE A 291 -14.02 -11.11 -7.86
N TYR A 292 -13.03 -10.56 -7.18
CA TYR A 292 -13.24 -9.37 -6.36
C TYR A 292 -13.22 -8.15 -7.28
N GLU A 293 -14.18 -7.25 -7.10
CA GLU A 293 -14.15 -5.93 -7.71
C GLU A 293 -13.71 -4.91 -6.67
N GLU A 294 -12.41 -4.84 -6.45
CA GLU A 294 -11.77 -3.73 -5.77
C GLU A 294 -11.63 -2.48 -6.67
N ASP A 295 -11.28 -1.35 -6.07
CA ASP A 295 -10.95 -0.13 -6.80
C ASP A 295 -9.60 -0.23 -7.51
N PHE A 296 -9.38 0.62 -8.52
CA PHE A 296 -8.15 0.57 -9.32
C PHE A 296 -6.88 0.80 -8.48
N LEU A 297 -6.91 1.69 -7.49
CA LEU A 297 -5.74 1.95 -6.65
C LEU A 297 -5.40 0.72 -5.82
N THR A 298 -6.39 0.10 -5.17
CA THR A 298 -6.18 -1.14 -4.39
C THR A 298 -5.74 -2.30 -5.28
N ALA A 299 -6.35 -2.48 -6.46
CA ALA A 299 -5.92 -3.51 -7.42
C ALA A 299 -4.44 -3.36 -7.82
N ILE A 300 -4.04 -2.14 -8.23
CA ILE A 300 -2.66 -1.84 -8.64
C ILE A 300 -1.70 -2.02 -7.46
N PHE A 301 -2.09 -1.60 -6.26
CA PHE A 301 -1.31 -1.77 -5.05
C PHE A 301 -1.02 -3.24 -4.74
N LEU A 302 -2.06 -4.09 -4.79
CA LEU A 302 -1.94 -5.51 -4.52
C LEU A 302 -1.13 -6.23 -5.60
N GLU A 303 -1.34 -5.89 -6.86
CA GLU A 303 -0.55 -6.45 -7.96
C GLU A 303 0.93 -6.05 -7.81
N TYR A 304 1.22 -4.79 -7.51
CA TYR A 304 2.59 -4.33 -7.28
C TYR A 304 3.30 -5.12 -6.17
N ILE A 305 2.66 -5.24 -5.01
CA ILE A 305 3.19 -6.05 -3.89
C ILE A 305 3.33 -7.51 -4.31
N GLY A 306 2.31 -8.05 -4.98
CA GLY A 306 2.27 -9.42 -5.47
C GLY A 306 3.42 -9.73 -6.42
N LEU A 307 3.72 -8.86 -7.37
CA LEU A 307 4.82 -9.00 -8.33
C LEU A 307 6.18 -8.97 -7.64
N LYS A 308 6.40 -7.99 -6.76
CA LYS A 308 7.67 -7.83 -6.01
C LYS A 308 7.94 -9.08 -5.16
N TRP A 309 6.94 -9.54 -4.40
CA TRP A 309 7.06 -10.77 -3.61
C TRP A 309 7.17 -12.03 -4.46
N SER A 310 6.41 -12.15 -5.54
CA SER A 310 6.44 -13.36 -6.38
C SER A 310 7.81 -13.56 -7.02
N TYR A 311 8.41 -12.49 -7.53
CA TYR A 311 9.77 -12.54 -8.07
C TYR A 311 10.78 -12.95 -7.01
N TYR A 312 10.72 -12.31 -5.83
CA TYR A 312 11.65 -12.57 -4.75
C TYR A 312 11.52 -13.97 -4.15
N PHE A 313 10.28 -14.43 -3.89
CA PHE A 313 10.03 -15.80 -3.43
C PHE A 313 10.49 -16.84 -4.43
N LYS A 314 10.25 -16.63 -5.74
CA LYS A 314 10.72 -17.56 -6.77
C LYS A 314 12.25 -17.69 -6.73
N TYR A 315 12.96 -16.58 -6.58
CA TYR A 315 14.42 -16.56 -6.49
C TYR A 315 14.93 -17.30 -5.25
N GLU A 316 14.46 -16.92 -4.07
CA GLU A 316 14.89 -17.48 -2.78
C GLU A 316 14.52 -18.96 -2.63
N LEU A 317 13.32 -19.36 -3.05
CA LEU A 317 12.91 -20.76 -3.05
C LEU A 317 13.72 -21.60 -4.04
N LYS A 318 14.17 -21.04 -5.17
CA LYS A 318 15.05 -21.74 -6.12
C LYS A 318 16.40 -22.06 -5.46
N ILE A 319 16.99 -21.11 -4.74
CA ILE A 319 18.25 -21.32 -4.00
C ILE A 319 18.07 -22.42 -2.95
N LEU A 320 17.03 -22.30 -2.13
CA LEU A 320 16.73 -23.28 -1.09
C LEU A 320 16.46 -24.68 -1.65
N PHE A 321 15.78 -24.77 -2.80
CA PHE A 321 15.55 -26.02 -3.51
C PHE A 321 16.84 -26.63 -4.09
N GLN A 322 17.77 -25.83 -4.62
CA GLN A 322 19.06 -26.31 -5.10
C GLN A 322 19.90 -26.93 -3.98
N VAL A 323 19.91 -26.31 -2.79
CA VAL A 323 20.62 -26.86 -1.62
C VAL A 323 20.01 -28.21 -1.21
N LEU A 324 18.69 -28.32 -1.20
CA LEU A 324 17.99 -29.59 -0.95
C LEU A 324 18.35 -30.65 -2.00
N ASN A 325 18.27 -30.31 -3.30
CA ASN A 325 18.54 -31.24 -4.38
C ASN A 325 19.98 -31.75 -4.38
N LYS A 326 20.96 -30.90 -4.09
CA LYS A 326 22.36 -31.30 -3.97
C LYS A 326 22.53 -32.39 -2.91
N LYS A 327 21.89 -32.24 -1.75
CA LYS A 327 21.92 -33.26 -0.70
C LYS A 327 21.21 -34.55 -1.11
N PHE A 328 20.04 -34.45 -1.75
CA PHE A 328 19.34 -35.64 -2.25
C PHE A 328 20.20 -36.40 -3.28
N ARG A 329 20.97 -35.68 -4.10
CA ARG A 329 21.92 -36.26 -5.04
C ARG A 329 23.06 -37.00 -4.35
N ASP A 330 23.66 -36.40 -3.32
CA ASP A 330 24.74 -37.01 -2.53
C ASP A 330 24.26 -38.30 -1.83
N ASN A 331 22.97 -38.37 -1.49
CA ASN A 331 22.35 -39.52 -0.83
C ASN A 331 21.74 -40.56 -1.79
N CYS A 332 21.66 -40.27 -3.11
CA CYS A 332 21.01 -41.15 -4.09
C CYS A 332 22.02 -41.82 -5.03
N SER A 333 21.86 -43.13 -5.26
CA SER A 333 22.58 -43.84 -6.33
C SER A 333 22.31 -43.18 -7.69
N SER A 334 23.35 -43.04 -8.52
CA SER A 334 23.31 -42.43 -9.87
C SER A 334 22.36 -43.12 -10.84
N LYS A 335 21.88 -44.33 -10.52
CA LYS A 335 20.89 -45.09 -11.29
C LYS A 335 19.44 -44.91 -10.80
N SER A 336 19.20 -44.19 -9.70
CA SER A 336 17.86 -44.03 -9.13
C SER A 336 16.95 -43.12 -9.98
N ILE A 337 15.65 -43.42 -9.97
CA ILE A 337 14.62 -42.60 -10.63
C ILE A 337 14.57 -41.19 -10.03
N GLN A 338 14.86 -41.06 -8.74
CA GLN A 338 14.92 -39.79 -8.02
C GLN A 338 16.07 -38.91 -8.55
N TYR A 339 17.25 -39.48 -8.81
CA TYR A 339 18.36 -38.77 -9.45
C TYR A 339 18.00 -38.23 -10.84
N LYS A 340 17.27 -39.03 -11.65
CA LYS A 340 16.80 -38.59 -12.98
C LYS A 340 15.76 -37.47 -12.90
N ARG A 341 14.85 -37.51 -11.92
CA ARG A 341 13.85 -36.45 -11.68
C ARG A 341 14.50 -35.14 -11.24
N CYS A 342 15.44 -35.18 -10.29
CA CYS A 342 16.17 -33.98 -9.87
C CYS A 342 16.92 -33.33 -11.04
N ARG A 343 17.49 -34.14 -11.95
CA ARG A 343 18.18 -33.64 -13.16
C ARG A 343 17.24 -32.98 -14.18
N MET A 344 16.09 -33.59 -14.46
CA MET A 344 15.11 -33.01 -15.40
C MET A 344 14.56 -31.66 -14.92
N GLN A 345 14.37 -31.50 -13.61
CA GLN A 345 13.89 -30.24 -13.02
C GLN A 345 14.93 -29.11 -13.03
N GLU A 346 16.22 -29.42 -13.22
CA GLU A 346 17.28 -28.42 -13.44
C GLU A 346 17.34 -27.99 -14.92
N ASP A 347 17.08 -28.92 -15.85
CA ASP A 347 17.19 -28.70 -17.29
C ASP A 347 15.97 -27.97 -17.91
N GLU A 348 14.81 -27.93 -17.23
CA GLU A 348 13.59 -27.28 -17.74
C GLU A 348 13.50 -25.75 -17.51
N TYR A 349 14.41 -25.11 -16.77
CA TYR A 349 14.30 -23.67 -16.43
C TYR A 349 15.60 -22.86 -16.21
#